data_AF-A0A0G0M8W8-F1
#
_entry.id   AF-A0A0G0M8W8-F1
#
_cell.length_a   1.000
_cell.length_b   1.000
_cell.length_c   1.000
_cell.angle_alpha   90.00
_cell.angle_beta   90.00
_cell.angle_gamma   90.00
#
_symmetry.space_group_name_H-M   'P 1'
#
loop_
_entity.id
_entity.type
_entity.pdbx_description
1 polymer ?
#
loop_
_entity_poly.entity_id
_entity_poly.type
_entity_poly.pdbx_seq_one_letter_code
_entity_poly.pdbx_strand_id
1 'polypeptide(L)'
;MSLQIFSHPQILGLILDIIGAFYIAKSFVFKTPKDLAAESYGTNYPDKDMTGGMSGNLFRSFYKQAIEAKAGFLIIALGFGGQIVGTMYPTLVVDNWLGFFIVLSALIVPQIIFKCLFNPRRLDKIEEKAEDELSKKYEQ
;
A
#
# COMPACT_ATOMS: atom_id res chain seq x y z
N MET A 1 -6.30 -28.78 20.86
CA MET A 1 -7.00 -27.48 20.98
C MET A 1 -7.02 -26.87 19.59
N SER A 2 -8.06 -27.12 18.80
CA SER A 2 -8.16 -26.61 17.43
C SER A 2 -8.34 -25.09 17.47
N LEU A 3 -7.55 -24.35 16.69
CA LEU A 3 -7.74 -22.91 16.50
C LEU A 3 -9.09 -22.67 15.80
N GLN A 4 -10.18 -22.62 16.56
CA GLN A 4 -11.52 -22.24 16.06
C GLN A 4 -11.65 -20.73 15.78
N ILE A 5 -10.57 -19.98 15.93
CA ILE A 5 -10.53 -18.53 15.67
C ILE A 5 -10.64 -18.26 14.16
N PHE A 6 -10.08 -19.14 13.31
CA PHE A 6 -10.12 -18.97 11.85
C PHE A 6 -11.40 -19.50 11.19
N SER A 7 -12.25 -20.22 11.94
CA SER A 7 -13.44 -20.85 11.38
C SER A 7 -14.63 -19.91 11.16
N HIS A 8 -14.60 -18.70 11.71
CA HIS A 8 -15.67 -17.73 11.53
C HIS A 8 -15.29 -16.63 10.53
N PRO A 9 -16.09 -16.42 9.45
CA PRO A 9 -15.83 -15.37 8.46
C PRO A 9 -15.72 -13.96 9.05
N GLN A 10 -16.46 -13.68 10.13
CA GLN A 10 -16.38 -12.39 10.85
C GLN A 10 -15.00 -12.17 11.48
N ILE A 11 -14.46 -13.19 12.15
CA ILE A 11 -13.14 -13.10 12.80
C ILE A 11 -12.05 -12.97 11.74
N LEU A 12 -12.15 -13.77 10.68
CA LEU A 12 -11.22 -13.68 9.55
C LEU A 12 -11.27 -12.29 8.88
N GLY A 13 -12.47 -11.75 8.69
CA GLY A 13 -12.67 -10.41 8.17
C GLY A 13 -12.06 -9.33 9.06
N LEU A 14 -12.20 -9.45 10.38
CA LEU A 14 -11.60 -8.53 11.35
C LEU A 14 -10.05 -8.59 11.33
N ILE A 15 -9.48 -9.79 11.17
CA ILE A 15 -8.02 -9.95 11.02
C ILE A 15 -7.53 -9.27 9.74
N LEU A 16 -8.25 -9.42 8.63
CA LEU A 16 -7.92 -8.75 7.38
C LEU A 16 -8.00 -7.23 7.53
N ASP A 17 -9.03 -6.70 8.19
CA ASP A 17 -9.13 -5.25 8.46
C ASP A 17 -7.94 -4.72 9.24
N ILE A 18 -7.47 -5.44 10.27
CA ILE A 18 -6.28 -5.07 11.04
C ILE A 18 -5.04 -5.04 10.14
N ILE A 19 -4.86 -6.04 9.27
CA ILE A 19 -3.74 -6.10 8.33
C ILE A 19 -3.81 -4.95 7.33
N GLY A 20 -4.98 -4.70 6.75
CA GLY A 20 -5.19 -3.62 5.81
C GLY A 20 -4.98 -2.24 6.44
N ALA A 21 -5.48 -2.02 7.65
CA ALA A 21 -5.26 -0.81 8.43
C ALA A 21 -3.77 -0.60 8.75
N PHE A 22 -3.03 -1.66 9.07
CA PHE A 22 -1.58 -1.60 9.24
C PHE A 22 -0.88 -1.13 7.96
N TYR A 23 -1.25 -1.65 6.79
CA TYR A 23 -0.66 -1.20 5.51
C TYR A 23 -0.98 0.27 5.19
N ILE A 24 -2.19 0.73 5.49
CA ILE A 24 -2.57 2.15 5.34
C ILE A 24 -1.75 3.00 6.32
N ALA A 25 -1.76 2.68 7.61
CA ALA A 25 -0.98 3.40 8.61
C ALA A 25 0.50 3.44 8.23
N LYS A 26 1.03 2.33 7.71
CA LYS A 26 2.41 2.23 7.29
C LYS A 26 2.76 3.23 6.18
N SER A 27 1.85 3.39 5.21
CA SER A 27 2.04 4.31 4.09
C SER A 27 2.15 5.78 4.52
N PHE A 28 1.56 6.17 5.66
CA PHE A 28 1.57 7.56 6.13
C PHE A 28 2.54 7.83 7.27
N VAL A 29 2.72 6.90 8.22
CA VAL A 29 3.34 7.19 9.53
C VAL A 29 4.84 6.93 9.55
N PHE A 30 5.37 6.00 8.74
CA PHE A 30 6.79 5.61 8.85
C PHE A 30 7.78 6.53 8.10
N LYS A 31 7.34 7.67 7.56
CA LYS A 31 8.29 8.64 6.99
C LYS A 31 8.71 9.64 8.06
N THR A 32 10.01 9.70 8.36
CA THR A 32 10.50 10.76 9.23
C THR A 32 10.52 12.10 8.48
N PRO A 33 10.38 13.24 9.18
CA PRO A 33 10.46 14.57 8.54
C PRO A 33 11.76 14.81 7.77
N LYS A 34 12.86 14.16 8.18
CA LYS A 34 14.16 14.24 7.50
C LYS A 34 14.15 13.52 6.15
N ASP A 35 13.50 12.36 6.07
CA ASP A 35 13.34 11.61 4.82
C ASP A 35 12.46 12.39 3.84
N LEU A 36 11.38 13.00 4.33
CA LEU A 36 10.51 13.87 3.54
C LEU A 36 11.25 15.08 2.98
N ALA A 37 12.13 15.72 3.77
CA ALA A 37 12.95 16.83 3.30
C ALA A 37 13.97 16.39 2.24
N ALA A 38 14.68 15.28 2.49
CA ALA A 38 15.64 14.72 1.52
C ALA A 38 14.95 14.23 0.23
N GLU A 39 13.74 13.70 0.32
CA GLU A 39 12.90 13.34 -0.82
C GLU A 39 12.44 14.58 -1.57
N SER A 40 12.02 15.64 -0.88
CA SER A 40 11.46 16.84 -1.51
C SER A 40 12.50 17.68 -2.26
N TYR A 41 13.75 17.72 -1.77
CA TYR A 41 14.80 18.59 -2.28
C TYR A 41 15.99 17.85 -2.92
N GLY A 42 16.02 16.51 -2.85
CA GLY A 42 17.11 15.69 -3.38
C GLY A 42 18.32 15.58 -2.43
N THR A 43 19.16 14.56 -2.62
CA THR A 43 20.32 14.26 -1.74
C THR A 43 21.58 15.09 -2.04
N ASN A 44 21.54 15.99 -3.02
CA ASN A 44 22.70 16.76 -3.45
C ASN A 44 22.45 18.26 -3.30
N TYR A 45 22.65 18.88 -2.14
CA TYR A 45 22.99 20.31 -2.11
C TYR A 45 23.93 20.69 -0.95
N PRO A 46 25.16 21.13 -1.27
CA PRO A 46 25.95 22.05 -0.46
C PRO A 46 25.57 23.53 -0.68
N ASP A 47 24.69 23.88 -1.62
CA ASP A 47 24.46 25.29 -1.96
C ASP A 47 23.00 25.74 -1.99
N LYS A 48 22.89 27.01 -1.68
CA LYS A 48 21.70 27.81 -1.37
C LYS A 48 20.71 27.87 -2.53
N ASP A 49 19.49 28.24 -2.15
CA ASP A 49 18.32 28.51 -3.00
C ASP A 49 17.47 27.29 -3.36
N MET A 50 16.54 27.01 -2.43
CA MET A 50 15.40 26.11 -2.59
C MET A 50 14.43 26.65 -3.66
N THR A 51 14.81 26.61 -4.94
CA THR A 51 13.87 26.81 -6.06
C THR A 51 13.29 25.48 -6.49
N GLY A 52 11.96 25.43 -6.50
CA GLY A 52 11.17 24.21 -6.45
C GLY A 52 11.22 23.34 -7.69
N GLY A 53 11.33 22.04 -7.42
CA GLY A 53 11.03 20.93 -8.31
C GLY A 53 10.84 19.72 -7.42
N MET A 54 9.76 18.96 -7.62
CA MET A 54 9.50 17.71 -6.89
C MET A 54 10.66 16.77 -7.23
N SER A 55 11.66 16.61 -6.35
CA SER A 55 12.82 15.77 -6.70
C SER A 55 12.31 14.36 -7.04
N GLY A 56 12.89 13.67 -8.03
CA GLY A 56 12.42 12.34 -8.46
C GLY A 56 12.28 11.33 -7.30
N ASN A 57 13.04 11.53 -6.22
CA ASN A 57 12.89 10.75 -4.98
C ASN A 57 11.54 10.96 -4.29
N LEU A 58 10.98 12.17 -4.30
CA LEU A 58 9.64 12.46 -3.78
C LEU A 58 8.56 11.79 -4.63
N PHE A 59 8.66 11.85 -5.96
CA PHE A 59 7.73 11.18 -6.87
C PHE A 59 7.69 9.66 -6.59
N ARG A 60 8.87 9.03 -6.55
CA ARG A 60 9.01 7.60 -6.25
C ARG A 60 8.40 7.27 -4.89
N SER A 61 8.61 8.13 -3.91
CA SER A 61 8.12 7.88 -2.57
C SER A 61 6.60 8.04 -2.44
N PHE A 62 5.99 9.03 -3.11
CA PHE A 62 4.53 9.11 -3.21
C PHE A 62 3.94 7.94 -3.96
N TYR A 63 4.59 7.50 -5.04
CA TYR A 63 4.15 6.33 -5.79
C TYR A 63 4.18 5.06 -4.92
N LYS A 64 5.21 4.89 -4.09
CA LYS A 64 5.28 3.82 -3.08
C LYS A 64 4.13 3.89 -2.09
N GLN A 65 3.91 5.06 -1.49
CA GLN A 65 2.83 5.27 -0.52
C GLN A 65 1.46 5.00 -1.15
N ALA A 66 1.23 5.45 -2.38
CA ALA A 66 -0.01 5.24 -3.09
C ALA A 66 -0.31 3.76 -3.32
N ILE A 67 0.71 2.95 -3.68
CA ILE A 67 0.54 1.51 -3.82
C ILE A 67 0.32 0.85 -2.45
N GLU A 68 1.07 1.22 -1.40
CA GLU A 68 0.89 0.72 -0.01
C GLU A 68 -0.51 1.01 0.52
N ALA A 69 -0.99 2.23 0.33
CA ALA A 69 -2.35 2.62 0.69
C ALA A 69 -3.40 1.82 -0.09
N LYS A 70 -3.26 1.71 -1.43
CA LYS A 70 -4.21 0.95 -2.27
C LYS A 70 -4.28 -0.52 -1.88
N ALA A 71 -3.13 -1.15 -1.60
CA ALA A 71 -3.09 -2.53 -1.12
C ALA A 71 -3.79 -2.66 0.24
N GLY A 72 -3.51 -1.74 1.17
CA GLY A 72 -4.19 -1.68 2.46
C GLY A 72 -5.71 -1.54 2.34
N PHE A 73 -6.19 -0.61 1.49
CA PHE A 73 -7.61 -0.43 1.22
C PHE A 73 -8.27 -1.68 0.63
N LEU A 74 -7.60 -2.37 -0.30
CA LEU A 74 -8.13 -3.61 -0.87
C LEU A 74 -8.32 -4.70 0.20
N ILE A 75 -7.34 -4.85 1.09
CA ILE A 75 -7.41 -5.84 2.18
C ILE A 75 -8.53 -5.48 3.16
N ILE A 76 -8.70 -4.20 3.51
CA ILE A 76 -9.83 -3.73 4.32
C ILE A 76 -11.17 -4.03 3.63
N ALA A 77 -11.29 -3.77 2.33
CA ALA A 77 -12.53 -4.05 1.61
C ALA A 77 -12.90 -5.54 1.65
N LEU A 78 -11.90 -6.43 1.55
CA LEU A 78 -12.09 -7.87 1.72
C LEU A 78 -12.46 -8.24 3.17
N GLY A 79 -11.87 -7.58 4.16
CA GLY A 79 -12.17 -7.80 5.57
C GLY A 79 -13.59 -7.41 5.95
N PHE A 80 -14.05 -6.22 5.53
CA PHE A 80 -15.46 -5.82 5.63
C PHE A 80 -16.39 -6.80 4.89
N GLY A 81 -16.01 -7.23 3.68
CA GLY A 81 -16.76 -8.23 2.93
C GLY A 81 -16.94 -9.54 3.71
N GLY A 82 -15.87 -10.04 4.32
CA GLY A 82 -15.90 -11.23 5.18
C GLY A 82 -16.81 -11.08 6.40
N GLN A 83 -16.82 -9.90 7.02
CA GLN A 83 -17.71 -9.58 8.14
C GLN A 83 -19.18 -9.51 7.73
N ILE A 84 -19.48 -8.90 6.58
CA ILE A 84 -20.84 -8.86 6.03
C ILE A 84 -21.34 -10.28 5.76
N VAL A 85 -20.52 -11.09 5.08
CA VAL A 85 -20.85 -12.50 4.78
C VAL A 85 -21.07 -13.30 6.06
N GLY A 86 -20.20 -13.17 7.06
CA GLY A 86 -20.37 -13.87 8.33
C GLY A 86 -21.57 -13.39 9.15
N THR A 87 -22.02 -12.15 8.94
CA THR A 87 -23.24 -11.61 9.57
C THR A 87 -24.50 -12.11 8.86
N MET A 88 -24.50 -12.16 7.53
CA MET A 88 -25.62 -12.68 6.74
C MET A 88 -25.75 -14.21 6.82
N TYR A 89 -24.63 -14.92 6.97
CA TYR A 89 -24.55 -16.38 7.00
C TYR A 89 -23.79 -16.85 8.25
N PRO A 90 -24.39 -16.77 9.45
CA PRO A 90 -23.70 -17.05 10.71
C PRO A 90 -23.31 -18.53 10.90
N THR A 91 -23.96 -19.44 10.16
CA THR A 91 -23.63 -20.88 10.17
C THR A 91 -22.51 -21.24 9.20
N LEU A 92 -22.02 -20.29 8.39
CA LEU A 92 -20.95 -20.53 7.43
C LEU A 92 -19.62 -20.68 8.19
N VAL A 93 -19.01 -21.84 8.01
CA VAL A 93 -17.73 -22.19 8.62
C VAL A 93 -16.66 -22.18 7.54
N VAL A 94 -15.58 -21.44 7.78
CA VAL A 94 -14.40 -21.46 6.92
C VAL A 94 -13.48 -22.57 7.41
N ASP A 95 -12.95 -23.37 6.49
CA ASP A 95 -11.91 -24.33 6.85
C ASP A 95 -10.68 -23.59 7.43
N ASN A 96 -10.15 -24.07 8.55
CA ASN A 96 -9.07 -23.37 9.26
C ASN A 96 -7.79 -23.22 8.41
N TRP A 97 -7.48 -24.20 7.56
CA TRP A 97 -6.34 -24.11 6.65
C TRP A 97 -6.59 -23.06 5.58
N LEU A 98 -7.80 -23.06 5.00
CA LEU A 98 -8.20 -22.02 4.06
C LEU A 98 -8.09 -20.62 4.69
N GLY A 99 -8.59 -20.45 5.91
CA GLY A 99 -8.50 -19.18 6.64
C GLY A 99 -7.06 -18.74 6.89
N PHE A 100 -6.19 -19.67 7.29
CA PHE A 100 -4.76 -19.43 7.45
C PHE A 100 -4.09 -18.99 6.14
N PHE A 101 -4.38 -19.67 5.02
CA PHE A 101 -3.83 -19.30 3.72
C PHE A 101 -4.32 -17.93 3.24
N ILE A 102 -5.57 -17.57 3.53
CA ILE A 102 -6.10 -16.23 3.22
C ILE A 102 -5.30 -15.17 3.98
N VAL A 103 -5.13 -15.33 5.29
CA VAL A 103 -4.35 -14.39 6.12
C VAL A 103 -2.89 -14.32 5.65
N LEU A 104 -2.26 -15.46 5.38
CA LEU A 104 -0.89 -15.51 4.88
C LEU A 104 -0.75 -14.82 3.52
N SER A 105 -1.71 -15.01 2.62
CA SER A 105 -1.73 -14.35 1.32
C SER A 105 -1.87 -12.83 1.46
N ALA A 106 -2.70 -12.34 2.39
CA ALA A 106 -2.86 -10.92 2.66
C ALA A 106 -1.57 -10.27 3.19
N LEU A 107 -0.66 -11.05 3.81
CA LEU A 107 0.65 -10.57 4.25
C LEU A 107 1.69 -10.61 3.12
N ILE A 108 1.71 -11.67 2.29
CA ILE A 108 2.75 -11.91 1.28
C ILE A 108 2.45 -11.21 -0.05
N VAL A 109 1.21 -11.32 -0.55
CA VAL A 109 0.83 -10.83 -1.88
C VAL A 109 1.12 -9.34 -2.06
N PRO A 110 0.82 -8.45 -1.09
CA PRO A 110 1.20 -7.05 -1.20
C PRO A 110 2.70 -6.87 -1.41
N GLN A 111 3.54 -7.60 -0.67
CA GLN A 111 5.00 -7.50 -0.79
C GLN A 111 5.52 -7.93 -2.17
N ILE A 112 4.93 -8.97 -2.76
CA ILE A 112 5.26 -9.41 -4.12
C ILE A 112 4.81 -8.35 -5.13
N ILE A 113 3.59 -7.83 -4.98
CA ILE A 113 3.06 -6.76 -5.83
C ILE A 113 3.97 -5.52 -5.73
N PHE A 114 4.42 -5.14 -4.53
CA PHE A 114 5.42 -4.09 -4.36
C PHE A 114 6.66 -4.38 -5.16
N LYS A 115 7.30 -5.53 -4.97
CA LYS A 115 8.55 -5.86 -5.66
C LYS A 115 8.41 -5.85 -7.18
N CYS A 116 7.27 -6.30 -7.70
CA CYS A 116 6.98 -6.30 -9.14
C CYS A 116 6.68 -4.89 -9.70
N LEU A 117 5.92 -4.07 -8.95
CA LEU A 117 5.57 -2.71 -9.36
C LEU A 117 6.75 -1.73 -9.19
N PHE A 118 7.60 -1.94 -8.19
CA PHE A 118 8.82 -1.17 -7.92
C PHE A 118 10.02 -1.65 -8.74
N ASN A 119 9.79 -2.08 -9.98
CA ASN A 119 10.89 -2.32 -10.90
C ASN A 119 11.44 -0.94 -11.35
N PRO A 120 12.70 -0.60 -11.06
CA PRO A 120 13.26 0.73 -11.33
C PRO A 120 13.07 1.17 -12.79
N ARG A 121 13.24 0.24 -13.75
CA ARG A 121 13.02 0.50 -15.18
C ARG A 121 11.58 0.88 -15.55
N ARG A 122 10.59 0.41 -14.78
CA ARG A 122 9.18 0.81 -14.96
C ARG A 122 8.92 2.16 -14.32
N LEU A 123 9.54 2.43 -13.18
CA LEU A 123 9.42 3.69 -12.46
C LEU A 123 9.93 4.85 -13.31
N ASP A 124 11.12 4.71 -13.91
CA ASP A 124 11.73 5.73 -14.76
C ASP A 124 10.81 6.09 -15.96
N LYS A 125 10.18 5.08 -16.58
CA LYS A 125 9.23 5.29 -17.70
C LYS A 125 7.93 5.97 -17.27
N ILE A 126 7.49 5.78 -16.03
CA ILE A 126 6.28 6.41 -15.50
C ILE A 126 6.58 7.86 -15.13
N GLU A 127 7.77 8.10 -14.57
CA GLU A 127 8.30 9.43 -14.26
C GLU A 127 8.44 10.28 -15.54
N GLU A 128 9.10 9.76 -16.58
CA GLU A 128 9.26 10.42 -17.89
C GLU A 128 7.91 10.78 -18.54
N LYS A 129 6.94 9.86 -18.52
CA LYS A 129 5.59 10.13 -19.04
C LYS A 129 4.85 11.20 -18.26
N ALA A 130 5.01 11.24 -16.93
CA ALA A 130 4.35 12.23 -16.10
C ALA A 130 4.92 13.63 -16.34
N GLU A 131 6.24 13.74 -16.54
CA GLU A 131 6.92 14.99 -16.93
C GLU A 131 6.47 15.46 -18.32
N ASP A 132 6.41 14.57 -19.31
CA ASP A 132 5.93 14.87 -20.67
C ASP A 132 4.48 15.40 -20.69
N GLU A 133 3.60 14.80 -19.90
CA GLU A 133 2.20 15.25 -19.78
C GLU A 133 2.08 16.60 -19.06
N LEU A 134 2.93 16.85 -18.05
CA LEU A 134 2.98 18.13 -17.36
C LEU A 134 3.46 19.24 -18.32
N SER A 135 4.56 19.00 -19.04
CA SER A 135 5.12 19.97 -19.99
C SER A 135 4.09 20.42 -21.03
N LYS A 136 3.38 19.45 -21.63
CA LYS A 136 2.31 19.74 -22.61
C LYS A 136 1.15 20.56 -22.05
N LYS A 137 0.91 20.49 -20.74
CA LYS A 137 -0.19 21.19 -20.07
C LYS A 137 0.15 22.63 -19.70
N TYR A 138 1.44 22.96 -19.59
CA TYR A 138 1.94 24.32 -19.28
C TYR A 138 2.45 25.07 -20.53
N GLU A 139 2.58 24.39 -21.68
CA GLU A 139 2.86 25.02 -22.99
C GLU A 139 1.58 25.49 -23.72
N GLN A 140 0.38 25.30 -23.15
CA GLN A 140 -0.89 25.85 -23.62
C GLN A 140 -1.30 27.08 -22.80
#